data_AF-A0A1C5KII6-F1
#
_entry.id   AF-A0A1C5KII6-F1
#
_cell.length_a   1.000
_cell.length_b   1.000
_cell.length_c   1.000
_cell.angle_alpha   90.00
_cell.angle_beta   90.00
_cell.angle_gamma   90.00
#
_symmetry.space_group_name_H-M   'P 1'
#
loop_
_entity.id
_entity.type
_entity.pdbx_description
1 polymer ?
#
loop_
_entity_poly.entity_id
_entity_poly.type
_entity_poly.pdbx_seq_one_letter_code
_entity_poly.pdbx_strand_id
1 'polypeptide(L)'
;MYYKILKNGNVIDVLDRVQFVKYQLKNRILMLCNEEEAQGILSSDGEKAYHVKTLQKFPVDLFPTVTAERIEKQEYDRLKELYLMTPEQIIDNYTKELIRRGIL
;
A
#
# COMPACT_ATOMS: atom_id res chain seq x y z
N MET A 1 -5.84 14.02 0.21
CA MET A 1 -5.37 13.38 -1.05
C MET A 1 -5.18 11.91 -0.74
N TYR A 2 -5.59 11.01 -1.62
CA TYR A 2 -5.57 9.56 -1.36
C TYR A 2 -4.55 8.89 -2.27
N TYR A 3 -3.97 7.78 -1.83
CA TYR A 3 -2.96 7.04 -2.57
C TYR A 3 -3.28 5.55 -2.53
N LYS A 4 -3.18 4.87 -3.66
CA LYS A 4 -3.14 3.41 -3.70
C LYS A 4 -1.70 2.94 -3.81
N ILE A 5 -1.37 1.89 -3.07
CA ILE A 5 -0.07 1.24 -3.10
C ILE A 5 -0.20 -0.02 -3.93
N LEU A 6 0.57 -0.08 -5.01
CA LEU A 6 0.61 -1.21 -5.92
C LEU A 6 1.90 -1.98 -5.77
N LYS A 7 1.79 -3.30 -5.65
CA LYS A 7 2.91 -4.22 -5.71
C LYS A 7 2.70 -5.15 -6.90
N ASN A 8 3.61 -5.09 -7.86
CA ASN A 8 3.54 -5.90 -9.09
C ASN A 8 2.18 -5.81 -9.82
N GLY A 9 1.58 -4.62 -9.87
CA GLY A 9 0.28 -4.39 -10.52
C GLY A 9 -0.96 -4.69 -9.67
N ASN A 10 -0.80 -5.28 -8.49
CA ASN A 10 -1.90 -5.51 -7.55
C ASN A 10 -1.93 -4.41 -6.50
N VAL A 11 -3.11 -3.85 -6.23
CA VAL A 11 -3.29 -2.93 -5.10
C VAL A 11 -3.16 -3.75 -3.83
N ILE A 12 -2.23 -3.37 -2.95
CA ILE A 12 -1.99 -4.04 -1.68
C ILE A 12 -2.44 -3.20 -0.49
N ASP A 13 -2.55 -1.88 -0.67
CA ASP A 13 -2.89 -0.96 0.41
C ASP A 13 -3.45 0.35 -0.16
N VAL A 14 -4.20 1.09 0.64
CA VAL A 14 -4.80 2.39 0.28
C VAL A 14 -4.61 3.36 1.44
N LEU A 15 -3.84 4.42 1.19
CA LEU A 15 -3.45 5.43 2.18
C LEU A 15 -4.31 6.69 2.02
N ASP A 16 -4.96 7.13 3.10
CA ASP A 16 -5.53 8.49 3.18
C ASP A 16 -4.48 9.54 3.57
N ARG A 17 -3.40 9.09 4.23
CA ARG A 17 -2.27 9.91 4.66
C ARG A 17 -0.97 9.16 4.38
N VAL A 18 -0.10 9.77 3.58
CA VAL A 18 1.24 9.23 3.32
C VAL A 18 2.14 9.65 4.47
N GLN A 19 2.56 8.67 5.26
CA GLN A 19 3.59 8.86 6.28
C GLN A 19 4.92 8.39 5.70
N PHE A 20 5.85 9.32 5.55
CA PHE A 20 7.18 9.02 5.06
C PHE A 20 8.06 8.49 6.18
N VAL A 21 8.87 7.49 5.85
CA VAL A 21 9.79 6.86 6.79
C VAL A 21 11.19 6.76 6.20
N LYS A 22 12.18 6.86 7.08
CA LYS A 22 13.57 6.51 6.78
C LYS A 22 14.04 5.38 7.67
N TYR A 23 14.91 4.54 7.14
CA TYR A 23 15.47 3.41 7.88
C TYR A 23 16.76 3.82 8.57
N GLN A 24 16.79 3.76 9.89
CA GLN A 24 17.96 4.09 10.68
C GLN A 24 18.82 2.84 10.88
N LEU A 25 19.90 2.70 10.11
CA LEU A 25 20.87 1.59 10.22
C LEU A 25 21.40 1.37 11.64
N LYS A 26 21.64 2.45 12.39
CA LYS A 26 22.22 2.40 13.74
C LYS A 26 21.39 1.57 14.73
N ASN A 27 20.07 1.74 14.68
CA ASN A 27 19.14 1.10 15.61
C ASN A 27 18.28 0.03 14.91
N ARG A 28 18.41 -0.11 13.58
CA ARG A 28 17.56 -0.96 12.72
C ARG A 28 16.07 -0.70 12.90
N ILE A 29 15.70 0.56 13.09
CA ILE A 29 14.31 1.01 13.24
C ILE A 29 13.89 1.90 12.08
N LEU A 30 12.58 1.95 11.83
CA LEU A 30 11.95 2.92 10.94
C LEU A 30 11.63 4.18 11.74
N MET A 31 11.99 5.34 11.20
CA MET A 31 11.70 6.64 11.80
C MET A 31 10.88 7.47 10.83
N LEU A 32 9.83 8.12 11.32
CA LEU A 32 9.03 9.07 10.54
C LEU A 32 9.90 10.26 10.14
N CYS A 33 9.84 10.66 8.87
CA CYS A 33 10.67 11.72 8.30
C CYS A 33 9.90 12.55 7.26
N ASN A 34 10.54 13.60 6.78
CA ASN A 34 10.01 14.43 5.71
C ASN A 34 10.19 13.74 4.34
N GLU A 35 9.44 14.22 3.35
CA GLU A 35 9.51 13.75 1.95
C GLU A 35 10.95 13.77 1.39
N GLU A 36 11.73 14.80 1.69
CA GLU A 36 13.08 14.99 1.16
C GLU A 36 14.07 13.91 1.59
N GLU A 37 13.91 13.38 2.81
CA GLU A 37 14.73 12.30 3.37
C GLU A 37 14.01 10.94 3.33
N ALA A 38 12.83 10.88 2.70
CA ALA A 38 12.00 9.69 2.70
C ALA A 38 12.65 8.59 1.86
N GLN A 39 12.79 7.41 2.47
CA GLN A 39 13.25 6.21 1.77
C GLN A 39 12.07 5.28 1.43
N GLY A 40 10.97 5.44 2.16
CA GLY A 40 9.74 4.72 1.91
C GLY A 40 8.55 5.37 2.61
N ILE A 41 7.46 4.62 2.61
CA ILE A 41 6.19 5.01 3.19
C ILE A 41 5.70 3.95 4.15
N LEU A 42 4.92 4.38 5.14
CA LEU A 42 4.21 3.50 6.05
C LEU A 42 2.90 2.99 5.41
N SER A 43 2.53 1.76 5.74
CA SER A 43 1.22 1.16 5.46
C SER A 43 0.10 1.87 6.23
N SER A 44 -1.15 1.69 5.78
CA SER A 44 -2.32 2.30 6.44
C SER A 44 -2.44 1.86 7.91
N ASP A 45 -2.11 0.60 8.20
CA ASP A 45 -2.16 0.03 9.55
C ASP A 45 -0.93 0.39 10.42
N GLY A 46 0.09 1.00 9.82
CA GLY A 46 1.32 1.37 10.53
C GLY A 46 2.26 0.21 10.90
N GLU A 47 1.88 -1.03 10.62
CA GLU A 47 2.71 -2.22 10.92
C GLU A 47 3.82 -2.46 9.88
N LYS A 48 3.63 -2.03 8.64
CA LYS A 48 4.54 -2.33 7.52
C LYS A 48 5.06 -1.06 6.87
N ALA A 49 6.28 -1.13 6.35
CA ALA A 49 6.86 -0.10 5.51
C ALA A 49 7.12 -0.63 4.11
N TYR A 50 6.92 0.23 3.13
CA TYR A 50 7.10 -0.07 1.72
C TYR A 50 8.09 0.89 1.08
N HIS A 51 8.95 0.36 0.21
CA HIS A 51 9.86 1.19 -0.57
C HIS A 51 9.16 1.69 -1.83
N VAL A 52 9.04 3.01 -1.99
CA VAL A 52 8.44 3.58 -3.20
C VAL A 52 9.53 3.74 -4.25
N LYS A 53 9.31 3.24 -5.47
CA LYS A 53 10.29 3.30 -6.56
C LYS A 53 10.74 4.72 -6.94
N THR A 54 9.91 5.72 -6.64
CA THR A 54 10.21 7.15 -6.86
C THR A 54 11.12 7.76 -5.78
N LEU A 55 11.25 7.09 -4.63
CA LEU A 55 12.05 7.54 -3.50
C LEU A 55 13.46 6.93 -3.52
N GLN A 56 14.30 7.47 -2.65
CA GLN A 56 15.66 6.97 -2.48
C GLN A 56 15.63 5.52 -1.97
N LYS A 57 16.46 4.64 -2.55
CA LYS A 57 16.53 3.24 -2.12
C LYS A 57 16.91 3.15 -0.66
N PHE A 58 16.24 2.25 0.06
CA PHE A 58 16.68 1.89 1.39
C PHE A 58 18.10 1.32 1.33
N PRO A 59 18.92 1.56 2.36
CA PRO A 59 20.24 0.95 2.47
C PRO A 59 20.17 -0.56 2.77
N VAL A 60 18.95 -1.11 2.87
CA VAL A 60 18.68 -2.51 3.17
C VAL A 60 17.60 -3.04 2.21
N ASP A 61 17.82 -4.23 1.65
CA ASP A 61 16.90 -4.91 0.72
C ASP A 61 15.79 -5.69 1.45
N LEU A 62 15.40 -5.21 2.63
CA LEU A 62 14.40 -5.85 3.49
C LEU A 62 12.97 -5.40 3.15
N PHE A 63 12.83 -4.29 2.42
CA PHE A 63 11.53 -3.68 2.15
C PHE A 63 11.07 -3.94 0.71
N PRO A 64 9.85 -4.47 0.52
CA PRO A 64 9.32 -4.69 -0.83
C PRO A 64 9.15 -3.36 -1.56
N THR A 65 9.56 -3.35 -2.82
CA THR A 65 9.36 -2.19 -3.70
C THR A 65 7.90 -2.15 -4.17
N VAL A 66 7.28 -0.99 -4.03
CA VAL A 66 5.91 -0.70 -4.40
C VAL A 66 5.85 0.59 -5.22
N THR A 67 4.71 0.82 -5.85
CA THR A 67 4.38 2.04 -6.57
C THR A 67 3.23 2.73 -5.86
N ALA A 68 3.40 3.99 -5.47
CA ALA A 68 2.32 4.79 -4.91
C ALA A 68 1.70 5.63 -6.03
N GLU A 69 0.41 5.44 -6.29
CA GLU A 69 -0.34 6.24 -7.26
C GLU A 69 -1.38 7.10 -6.55
N ARG A 70 -1.43 8.39 -6.89
CA ARG A 70 -2.45 9.29 -6.36
C ARG A 70 -3.81 8.93 -6.97
N ILE A 71 -4.81 8.80 -6.12
CA ILE A 71 -6.19 8.52 -6.50
C ILE A 71 -7.13 9.57 -5.91
N GLU A 72 -8.34 9.62 -6.48
CA GLU A 72 -9.41 10.47 -5.97
C GLU A 72 -10.19 9.79 -4.85
N LYS A 73 -11.00 10.56 -4.12
CA LYS A 73 -11.79 10.06 -3.00
C LYS A 73 -12.74 8.93 -3.41
N GLN A 74 -13.35 9.00 -4.60
CA GLN A 74 -14.27 7.96 -5.08
C GLN A 74 -13.58 6.61 -5.28
N GLU A 75 -12.38 6.62 -5.88
CA GLU A 75 -11.55 5.42 -6.01
C GLU A 75 -11.09 4.90 -4.65
N TYR A 76 -10.74 5.81 -3.74
CA TYR A 76 -10.36 5.44 -2.38
C TYR A 76 -11.50 4.74 -1.64
N ASP A 77 -12.72 5.29 -1.64
CA ASP A 77 -13.89 4.68 -1.00
C ASP A 77 -14.16 3.28 -1.59
N ARG A 78 -14.16 3.14 -2.92
CA ARG A 78 -14.35 1.83 -3.58
C ARG A 78 -13.28 0.82 -3.18
N LEU A 79 -12.02 1.21 -3.21
CA LEU A 79 -10.91 0.34 -2.83
C LEU A 79 -10.98 0.02 -1.34
N LYS A 80 -11.35 0.99 -0.51
CA LYS A 80 -11.50 0.79 0.93
C LYS A 80 -12.62 -0.20 1.24
N GLU A 81 -13.77 -0.08 0.57
CA GLU A 81 -14.87 -1.06 0.67
C GLU A 81 -14.44 -2.45 0.17
N LEU A 82 -13.60 -2.53 -0.86
CA LEU A 82 -13.14 -3.79 -1.45
C LEU A 82 -12.01 -4.47 -0.65
N TYR A 83 -11.12 -3.68 -0.01
CA TYR A 83 -9.89 -4.16 0.66
C TYR A 83 -9.99 -4.17 2.20
N LEU A 84 -10.97 -3.51 2.83
CA LEU A 84 -11.32 -3.78 4.25
C LEU A 84 -12.14 -5.06 4.43
N MET A 85 -12.62 -5.66 3.34
CA MET A 85 -13.11 -7.02 3.38
C MET A 85 -11.92 -7.94 3.60
N THR A 86 -11.97 -8.77 4.65
CA THR A 86 -10.91 -9.73 4.99
C THR A 86 -10.54 -10.58 3.76
N PRO A 87 -9.32 -11.14 3.67
CA PRO A 87 -8.89 -11.96 2.52
C PRO A 87 -9.89 -13.08 2.14
N GLU A 88 -10.66 -13.57 3.11
CA GLU A 88 -11.76 -14.52 2.91
C GLU A 88 -12.94 -13.90 2.13
N GLN A 89 -13.30 -12.65 2.42
CA GLN A 89 -14.36 -11.91 1.73
C GLN A 89 -13.95 -11.42 0.33
N ILE A 90 -12.65 -11.19 0.07
CA ILE A 90 -12.14 -10.88 -1.27
C ILE A 90 -12.32 -12.08 -2.21
N ILE A 91 -12.03 -13.29 -1.73
CA ILE A 91 -12.29 -14.54 -2.48
C ILE A 91 -13.79 -14.72 -2.70
N ASP A 92 -14.63 -14.46 -1.69
CA ASP A 92 -16.08 -14.58 -1.78
C ASP A 92 -16.70 -13.60 -2.79
N ASN A 93 -16.24 -12.33 -2.82
CA ASN A 93 -16.77 -11.33 -3.74
C ASN A 93 -16.35 -11.59 -5.20
N TYR A 94 -15.10 -12.04 -5.42
CA TYR A 94 -14.65 -12.47 -6.74
C TYR A 94 -15.40 -13.72 -7.22
N THR A 95 -15.63 -14.70 -6.34
CA THR A 95 -16.47 -15.88 -6.62
C THR A 95 -17.90 -15.47 -6.97
N LYS A 96 -18.49 -14.53 -6.22
CA LYS A 96 -19.83 -13.99 -6.50
C LYS A 96 -19.91 -13.27 -7.84
N GLU A 97 -18.89 -12.50 -8.22
CA GLU A 97 -18.84 -11.87 -9.54
C GLU A 97 -18.75 -12.90 -10.67
N LEU A 98 -17.96 -13.96 -10.50
CA LEU A 98 -17.83 -15.05 -11.47
C LEU A 98 -19.14 -15.83 -11.64
N ILE A 99 -19.83 -16.15 -10.55
CA ILE A 99 -21.16 -16.79 -10.58
C ILE A 99 -22.17 -15.88 -11.28
N ARG A 100 -22.19 -14.58 -10.94
CA ARG A 100 -23.11 -13.61 -11.56
C ARG A 100 -22.89 -13.43 -13.06
N ARG A 101 -21.64 -13.60 -13.51
CA ARG A 101 -21.28 -13.60 -14.94
C ARG A 101 -21.48 -14.96 -15.62
N GLY A 102 -21.91 -15.99 -14.89
CA GLY A 102 -22.17 -17.34 -15.41
C GLY A 102 -20.91 -18.08 -15.85
N ILE A 103 -19.75 -17.74 -15.28
CA ILE A 103 -18.44 -18.32 -15.62
C ILE A 103 -18.14 -19.55 -14.75
N LEU A 104 -18.88 -19.74 -13.65
CA LEU A 104 -18.79 -20.89 -12.73
C LEU A 104 -20.07 -21.73 -12.75
#